data_AF-A0A511T9S8-F1
#
_entry.id   AF-A0A511T9S8-F1
#
_cell.length_a   1.000
_cell.length_b   1.000
_cell.length_c   1.000
_cell.angle_alpha   90.00
_cell.angle_beta   90.00
_cell.angle_gamma   90.00
#
_symmetry.space_group_name_H-M   'P 1'
#
loop_
_entity.id
_entity.type
_entity.pdbx_description
1 polymer ?
#
loop_
_entity_poly.entity_id
_entity_poly.type
_entity_poly.pdbx_seq_one_letter_code
_entity_poly.pdbx_strand_id
1 'polypeptide(L)'
;MRVGRDVGVWVGGAVLALLACTSAASKTEAAEATVTRFFEALPSGDCAVLGPMLATGGSMRPCEEAVSEMHAHGLMLVGIVESKLDGRDGDVVLVRARVARDGNVGKEPWLLRVERQGGGWRVRF
;
A
#
# COMPACT_ATOMS: atom_id res chain seq x y z
N MET A 1 14.03 -12.32 -62.14
CA MET A 1 12.69 -11.81 -61.79
C MET A 1 12.41 -12.14 -60.33
N ARG A 2 12.03 -11.11 -59.53
CA ARG A 2 11.41 -11.13 -58.17
C ARG A 2 12.26 -11.76 -57.05
N VAL A 3 12.21 -11.35 -55.78
CA VAL A 3 11.22 -10.65 -54.92
C VAL A 3 12.07 -9.84 -53.90
N GLY A 4 11.93 -8.53 -53.69
CA GLY A 4 10.82 -7.85 -53.02
C GLY A 4 10.95 -7.94 -51.49
N ARG A 5 11.70 -7.01 -50.85
CA ARG A 5 11.78 -6.88 -49.38
C ARG A 5 10.68 -5.94 -48.91
N ASP A 6 9.61 -6.48 -48.36
CA ASP A 6 8.55 -5.70 -47.71
C ASP A 6 8.85 -5.53 -46.21
N VAL A 7 8.82 -4.27 -45.78
CA VAL A 7 9.01 -3.82 -44.39
C VAL A 7 7.69 -4.03 -43.64
N GLY A 8 7.65 -5.07 -42.80
CA GLY A 8 6.52 -5.34 -41.91
C GLY A 8 6.50 -4.38 -40.71
N VAL A 9 5.43 -3.62 -40.59
CA VAL A 9 5.13 -2.67 -39.52
C VAL A 9 4.98 -3.39 -38.17
N TRP A 10 5.80 -3.02 -37.19
CA TRP A 10 5.72 -3.48 -35.79
C TRP A 10 4.58 -2.77 -35.04
N VAL A 11 3.37 -3.35 -35.07
CA VAL A 11 2.20 -2.90 -34.28
C VAL A 11 2.08 -3.72 -32.99
N GLY A 12 3.14 -3.76 -32.16
CA GLY A 12 3.20 -4.64 -30.98
C GLY A 12 3.48 -3.97 -29.63
N GLY A 13 3.96 -2.72 -29.61
CA GLY A 13 4.46 -2.09 -28.37
C GLY A 13 3.40 -1.39 -27.50
N ALA A 14 2.31 -0.90 -28.09
CA ALA A 14 1.38 -0.01 -27.40
C ALA A 14 0.43 -0.72 -26.41
N VAL A 15 0.12 -2.01 -26.62
CA VAL A 15 -0.85 -2.74 -25.79
C VAL A 15 -0.24 -3.18 -24.45
N LEU A 16 1.07 -3.45 -24.40
CA LEU A 16 1.75 -3.91 -23.20
C LEU A 16 1.90 -2.81 -22.14
N ALA A 17 2.08 -1.55 -22.56
CA ALA A 17 2.20 -0.43 -21.63
C ALA A 17 0.89 -0.16 -20.85
N LEU A 18 -0.27 -0.39 -21.47
CA LEU A 18 -1.59 -0.15 -20.86
C LEU A 18 -1.92 -1.16 -19.75
N LEU A 19 -1.52 -2.43 -19.93
CA LEU A 19 -1.76 -3.49 -18.94
C LEU A 19 -0.90 -3.32 -17.68
N ALA A 20 0.34 -2.88 -17.85
CA ALA A 20 1.25 -2.65 -16.72
C ALA A 20 0.79 -1.48 -15.84
N CYS A 21 0.33 -0.37 -16.44
CA CYS A 21 -0.20 0.76 -15.69
C CYS A 21 -1.48 0.41 -14.91
N THR A 22 -2.38 -0.38 -15.51
CA THR A 22 -3.60 -0.84 -14.81
C THR A 22 -3.26 -1.71 -13.61
N SER A 23 -2.29 -2.60 -13.76
CA SER A 23 -1.83 -3.46 -12.66
C SER A 23 -1.23 -2.63 -11.53
N ALA A 24 -0.35 -1.68 -11.84
CA ALA A 24 0.25 -0.79 -10.84
C ALA A 24 -0.81 0.03 -10.10
N ALA A 25 -1.74 0.65 -10.84
CA ALA A 25 -2.84 1.42 -10.26
C ALA A 25 -3.71 0.58 -9.32
N SER A 26 -4.05 -0.65 -9.71
CA SER A 26 -4.87 -1.54 -8.86
C SER A 26 -4.14 -1.94 -7.57
N LYS A 27 -2.81 -2.13 -7.61
CA LYS A 27 -2.00 -2.42 -6.42
C LYS A 27 -1.94 -1.21 -5.49
N THR A 28 -1.71 -0.01 -6.03
CA THR A 28 -1.66 1.21 -5.23
C THR A 28 -3.03 1.52 -4.59
N GLU A 29 -4.12 1.38 -5.33
CA GLU A 29 -5.48 1.56 -4.79
C GLU A 29 -5.79 0.57 -3.67
N ALA A 30 -5.42 -0.70 -3.83
CA ALA A 30 -5.63 -1.71 -2.79
C ALA A 30 -4.81 -1.43 -1.52
N ALA A 31 -3.58 -0.92 -1.67
CA ALA A 31 -2.75 -0.52 -0.55
C ALA A 31 -3.31 0.71 0.17
N GLU A 32 -3.76 1.73 -0.56
CA GLU A 32 -4.43 2.91 0.00
C GLU A 32 -5.69 2.53 0.78
N ALA A 33 -6.54 1.69 0.19
CA ALA A 33 -7.75 1.19 0.86
C ALA A 33 -7.42 0.42 2.15
N THR A 34 -6.31 -0.31 2.18
CA THR A 34 -5.84 -1.02 3.38
C THR A 34 -5.39 -0.04 4.47
N VAL A 35 -4.64 1.00 4.11
CA VAL A 35 -4.23 2.06 5.05
C VAL A 35 -5.45 2.78 5.62
N THR A 36 -6.40 3.18 4.77
CA THR A 36 -7.64 3.84 5.22
C THR A 36 -8.41 2.97 6.21
N ARG A 37 -8.68 1.71 5.85
CA ARG A 37 -9.38 0.76 6.73
C ARG A 37 -8.66 0.50 8.05
N PHE A 38 -7.33 0.43 8.02
CA PHE A 38 -6.54 0.26 9.22
C PHE A 38 -6.76 1.42 10.19
N PHE A 39 -6.64 2.67 9.73
CA PHE A 39 -6.83 3.84 10.59
C PHE A 39 -8.29 4.07 11.00
N GLU A 40 -9.26 3.65 10.18
CA GLU A 40 -10.68 3.64 10.56
C GLU A 40 -10.97 2.63 11.68
N ALA A 41 -10.30 1.46 11.64
CA ALA A 41 -10.46 0.42 12.65
C ALA A 41 -9.60 0.65 13.91
N LEU A 42 -8.53 1.43 13.81
CA LEU A 42 -7.56 1.63 14.90
C LEU A 42 -8.18 2.06 16.23
N PRO A 43 -9.18 2.98 16.28
CA PRO A 43 -9.83 3.38 17.53
C PRO A 43 -10.57 2.25 18.26
N SER A 44 -10.91 1.16 17.56
CA SER A 44 -11.54 0.00 18.21
C SER A 44 -10.59 -0.75 19.14
N GLY A 45 -9.27 -0.65 18.89
CA GLY A 45 -8.26 -1.43 19.59
C GLY A 45 -8.36 -2.96 19.38
N ASP A 46 -9.25 -3.42 18.49
CA ASP A 46 -9.56 -4.85 18.34
C ASP A 46 -8.56 -5.54 17.40
N CYS A 47 -7.66 -6.33 17.99
CA CYS A 47 -6.68 -7.11 17.23
C CYS A 47 -7.28 -8.23 16.38
N ALA A 48 -8.52 -8.66 16.60
CA ALA A 48 -9.20 -9.57 15.67
C ALA A 48 -9.49 -8.90 14.32
N VAL A 49 -9.71 -7.58 14.33
CA VAL A 49 -9.93 -6.75 13.14
C VAL A 49 -8.61 -6.22 12.58
N LEU A 50 -7.73 -5.71 13.44
CA LEU A 50 -6.48 -5.05 13.05
C LEU A 50 -5.37 -6.03 12.67
N GLY A 51 -5.29 -7.18 13.34
CA GLY A 51 -4.25 -8.19 13.12
C GLY A 51 -4.13 -8.63 11.65
N PRO A 52 -5.22 -8.97 10.95
CA PRO A 52 -5.18 -9.30 9.53
C PRO A 52 -4.63 -8.19 8.61
N MET A 53 -4.72 -6.93 9.03
CA MET A 53 -4.26 -5.75 8.29
C MET A 53 -2.81 -5.36 8.65
N LEU A 54 -2.20 -5.99 9.66
CA LEU A 54 -0.84 -5.70 10.11
C LEU A 54 0.16 -6.75 9.61
N ALA A 55 1.29 -6.28 9.10
CA ALA A 55 2.41 -7.13 8.72
C ALA A 55 3.21 -7.51 9.97
N THR A 56 2.61 -8.25 10.91
CA THR A 56 3.22 -8.57 12.22
C THR A 56 4.31 -9.65 12.18
N GLY A 57 4.81 -10.01 11.00
CA GLY A 57 5.80 -11.10 10.85
C GLY A 57 5.32 -12.46 11.40
N GLY A 58 4.01 -12.64 11.60
CA GLY A 58 3.42 -13.92 12.01
C GLY A 58 3.17 -14.13 13.51
N SER A 59 3.27 -13.10 14.36
CA SER A 59 2.89 -13.22 15.80
C SER A 59 1.74 -12.28 16.19
N MET A 60 0.95 -12.66 17.21
CA MET A 60 -0.20 -11.89 17.72
C MET A 60 0.16 -10.87 18.81
N ARG A 61 1.15 -11.16 19.69
CA ARG A 61 1.66 -10.20 20.68
C ARG A 61 2.14 -8.86 20.08
N PRO A 62 2.75 -8.81 18.88
CA PRO A 62 3.05 -7.55 18.20
C PRO A 62 1.82 -6.73 17.82
N CYS A 63 0.62 -7.33 17.69
CA CYS A 63 -0.58 -6.55 17.42
C CYS A 63 -0.99 -5.77 18.66
N GLU A 64 -1.14 -6.43 19.81
CA GLU A 64 -1.62 -5.78 21.03
C GLU A 64 -0.69 -4.65 21.48
N GLU A 65 0.63 -4.90 21.49
CA GLU A 65 1.61 -3.89 21.87
C GLU A 65 1.60 -2.71 20.89
N ALA A 66 1.65 -2.97 19.58
CA ALA A 66 1.67 -1.92 18.57
C ALA A 66 0.36 -1.11 18.53
N VAL A 67 -0.78 -1.79 18.58
CA VAL A 67 -2.11 -1.15 18.58
C VAL A 67 -2.30 -0.34 19.86
N SER A 68 -1.88 -0.86 21.02
CA SER A 68 -1.94 -0.12 22.28
C SER A 68 -1.11 1.15 22.22
N GLU A 69 0.11 1.12 21.67
CA GLU A 69 0.95 2.31 21.51
C GLU A 69 0.31 3.32 20.55
N MET A 70 -0.17 2.88 19.39
CA MET A 70 -0.82 3.74 18.41
C MET A 70 -2.12 4.37 18.94
N HIS A 71 -2.89 3.61 19.70
CA HIS A 71 -4.12 4.09 20.34
C HIS A 71 -3.81 5.07 21.47
N ALA A 72 -2.80 4.82 22.30
CA ALA A 72 -2.36 5.74 23.34
C ALA A 72 -1.95 7.11 22.78
N HIS A 73 -1.41 7.12 21.56
CA HIS A 73 -1.03 8.33 20.84
C HIS A 73 -2.14 8.93 19.96
N GLY A 74 -3.36 8.37 20.00
CA GLY A 74 -4.50 8.86 19.23
C GLY A 74 -4.20 9.02 17.74
N LEU A 75 -3.50 8.04 17.14
CA LEU A 75 -3.15 8.15 15.72
C LEU A 75 -4.40 8.19 14.84
N MET A 76 -4.47 9.16 13.93
CA MET A 76 -5.58 9.29 12.99
C MET A 76 -5.09 9.62 11.59
N LEU A 77 -5.67 8.97 10.57
CA LEU A 77 -5.40 9.32 9.19
C LEU A 77 -6.09 10.65 8.83
N VAL A 78 -5.30 11.62 8.37
CA VAL A 78 -5.79 12.89 7.85
C VAL A 78 -5.98 12.81 6.33
N GLY A 79 -5.10 12.07 5.65
CA GLY A 79 -5.23 11.82 4.22
C GLY A 79 -3.99 11.19 3.61
N ILE A 80 -4.17 10.56 2.46
CA ILE A 80 -3.08 10.00 1.67
C ILE A 80 -2.58 11.07 0.70
N VAL A 81 -1.26 11.24 0.64
CA VAL A 81 -0.58 12.22 -0.22
C VAL A 81 -0.14 11.56 -1.52
N GLU A 82 0.37 10.34 -1.45
CA GLU A 82 0.96 9.63 -2.58
C GLU A 82 1.01 8.13 -2.27
N SER A 83 0.87 7.30 -3.30
CA SER A 83 1.19 5.87 -3.24
C SER A 83 2.00 5.46 -4.47
N LYS A 84 2.96 4.55 -4.27
CA LYS A 84 3.78 4.02 -5.36
C LYS A 84 4.32 2.63 -5.04
N LEU A 85 4.59 1.82 -6.05
CA LEU A 85 5.27 0.54 -5.87
C LEU A 85 6.71 0.73 -5.36
N ASP A 86 7.18 -0.20 -4.52
CA ASP A 86 8.61 -0.32 -4.23
C ASP A 86 9.30 -0.85 -5.50
N GLY A 87 10.16 -0.04 -6.11
CA GLY A 87 10.83 -0.42 -7.36
C GLY A 87 11.71 -1.67 -7.25
N ARG A 88 11.96 -2.17 -6.04
CA ARG A 88 12.69 -3.42 -5.77
C ARG A 88 11.77 -4.61 -5.52
N ASP A 89 10.53 -4.37 -5.08
CA ASP A 89 9.57 -5.41 -4.73
C ASP A 89 8.16 -5.03 -5.21
N GLY A 90 7.72 -5.71 -6.27
CA GLY A 90 6.43 -5.45 -6.91
C GLY A 90 5.22 -5.79 -6.04
N ASP A 91 5.41 -6.47 -4.91
CA ASP A 91 4.37 -6.80 -3.95
C ASP A 91 4.43 -5.91 -2.70
N VAL A 92 5.11 -4.76 -2.84
CA VAL A 92 5.17 -3.73 -1.83
C VAL A 92 4.76 -2.39 -2.43
N VAL A 93 3.89 -1.67 -1.72
CA VAL A 93 3.50 -0.30 -2.01
C VAL A 93 3.96 0.58 -0.86
N LEU A 94 4.59 1.70 -1.20
CA LEU A 94 4.93 2.78 -0.29
C LEU A 94 3.81 3.83 -0.33
N VAL A 95 3.15 4.05 0.80
CA VAL A 95 2.06 5.02 0.93
C VAL A 95 2.53 6.16 1.82
N ARG A 96 2.54 7.38 1.29
CA ARG A 96 2.78 8.60 2.07
C ARG A 96 1.47 9.15 2.56
N ALA A 97 1.31 9.27 3.88
CA ALA A 97 0.08 9.71 4.50
C ALA A 97 0.33 10.79 5.56
N ARG A 98 -0.60 11.75 5.67
CA ARG A 98 -0.67 12.65 6.81
C ARG A 98 -1.39 11.93 7.93
N VAL A 99 -0.70 11.79 9.05
CA VAL A 99 -1.22 11.16 10.27
C VAL A 99 -1.16 12.20 11.38
N ALA A 100 -2.28 12.38 12.08
CA ALA A 100 -2.30 13.14 13.33
C ALA A 100 -1.80 12.22 14.45
N ARG A 101 -0.91 12.73 15.30
CA ARG A 101 -0.42 12.08 16.52
C ARG A 101 -0.62 13.03 17.68
N ASP A 102 -1.26 12.57 18.74
CA ASP A 102 -1.60 13.37 19.92
C ASP A 102 -2.34 14.66 19.52
N GLY A 103 -3.25 14.56 18.54
CA GLY A 103 -4.01 15.68 17.96
C GLY A 103 -3.22 16.61 17.02
N ASN A 104 -1.93 16.38 16.82
CA ASN A 104 -1.06 17.24 16.01
C ASN A 104 -0.72 16.59 14.66
N VAL A 105 -0.86 17.34 13.57
CA VAL A 105 -0.45 16.90 12.23
C VAL A 105 0.97 17.39 11.95
N GLY A 106 1.91 16.45 11.79
CA GLY A 106 3.29 16.76 11.41
C GLY A 106 3.39 17.42 10.03
N LYS A 107 4.48 18.17 9.80
CA LYS A 107 4.75 18.80 8.49
C LYS A 107 5.06 17.76 7.40
N GLU A 108 5.85 16.76 7.75
CA GLU A 108 6.23 15.68 6.85
C GLU A 108 5.22 14.53 6.92
N PRO A 109 4.77 13.98 5.77
CA PRO A 109 3.93 12.80 5.75
C PRO A 109 4.71 11.57 6.21
N TRP A 110 4.02 10.67 6.88
CA TRP A 110 4.53 9.36 7.28
C TRP A 110 4.66 8.48 6.04
N LEU A 111 5.73 7.69 6.00
CA LEU A 111 5.93 6.67 4.97
C LEU A 111 5.49 5.31 5.52
N LEU A 112 4.34 4.83 5.07
CA LEU A 112 3.79 3.53 5.43
C LEU A 112 4.17 2.52 4.36
N ARG A 113 4.68 1.37 4.78
CA ARG A 113 4.99 0.27 3.88
C ARG A 113 3.82 -0.71 3.91
N VAL A 114 3.25 -1.02 2.74
CA VAL A 114 2.14 -1.96 2.60
C VAL A 114 2.61 -3.13 1.77
N GLU A 115 2.61 -4.32 2.36
CA GLU A 115 3.17 -5.54 1.75
C GLU A 115 2.07 -6.55 1.48
N ARG A 116 2.20 -7.31 0.38
CA ARG A 116 1.29 -8.42 0.08
C ARG A 116 1.75 -9.68 0.82
N GLN A 117 0.92 -10.19 1.72
CA GLN A 117 1.21 -11.41 2.49
C GLN A 117 -0.03 -12.30 2.61
N GLY A 118 0.12 -13.60 2.30
CA GLY A 118 -0.98 -14.56 2.41
C GLY A 118 -2.22 -14.22 1.57
N GLY A 119 -2.02 -13.52 0.44
CA GLY A 119 -3.11 -13.09 -0.46
C GLY A 119 -3.75 -11.74 -0.10
N GLY A 120 -3.45 -11.16 1.07
CA GLY A 120 -3.94 -9.85 1.52
C GLY A 120 -2.85 -8.78 1.54
N TRP A 121 -3.26 -7.52 1.62
CA TRP A 121 -2.38 -6.38 1.84
C TRP A 121 -2.28 -6.07 3.33
N ARG A 122 -1.08 -5.74 3.82
CA ARG A 122 -0.82 -5.51 5.24
C ARG A 122 0.10 -4.33 5.46
N VAL A 123 -0.26 -3.47 6.40
CA VAL A 123 0.50 -2.28 6.80
C VAL A 123 1.64 -2.69 7.72
N ARG A 124 2.81 -2.11 7.48
CA ARG A 124 4.02 -2.21 8.29
C ARG A 124 4.47 -0.81 8.68
N PHE A 125 4.75 -0.65 9.98
CA PHE A 125 5.27 0.54 10.61
C PHE A 125 6.77 0.39 10.87
#